data_AF-A0A538BAC3-F1
#
_entry.id   AF-A0A538BAC3-F1
#
_cell.length_a   1.000
_cell.length_b   1.000
_cell.length_c   1.000
_cell.angle_alpha   90.00
_cell.angle_beta   90.00
_cell.angle_gamma   90.00
#
_symmetry.space_group_name_H-M   'P 1'
#
loop_
_entity.id
_entity.type
_entity.pdbx_description
1 polymer ?
#
loop_
_entity_poly.entity_id
_entity_poly.type
_entity_poly.pdbx_seq_one_letter_code
_entity_poly.pdbx_strand_id
1 'polypeptide(L)' 'MQWLLLVVGLEFPAVLSLVDCSNRPDSHFLGGAEDKGAWIRWLVVAILTVPVLLGYGIVLGYYFTVVKRNSPAT' A
#
# COMPACT_ATOMS: atom_id res chain seq x y z
N MET A 1 -5.93 -16.58 8.22
CA MET A 1 -6.77 -15.99 7.14
C MET A 1 -7.12 -14.52 7.36
N GLN A 2 -7.54 -14.08 8.55
CA GLN A 2 -8.09 -12.72 8.76
C GLN A 2 -7.14 -11.56 8.40
N TRP A 3 -5.84 -11.72 8.63
CA TRP A 3 -4.82 -10.73 8.23
C TRP A 3 -4.66 -10.60 6.71
N LEU A 4 -4.74 -11.71 5.96
CA LEU A 4 -4.72 -11.68 4.50
C LEU A 4 -5.92 -10.90 3.94
N LEU A 5 -7.09 -11.06 4.55
CA LEU A 5 -8.30 -10.31 4.15
C LEU A 5 -8.16 -8.82 4.42
N LEU A 6 -7.46 -8.41 5.48
CA LEU A 6 -7.19 -7.00 5.77
C LEU A 6 -6.23 -6.38 4.75
N VAL A 7 -5.17 -7.09 4.39
CA VAL A 7 -4.20 -6.60 3.38
C VAL A 7 -4.84 -6.52 2.00
N VAL A 8 -5.55 -7.58 1.59
CA VAL A 8 -6.30 -7.59 0.33
C VAL A 8 -7.37 -6.51 0.35
N GLY A 9 -8.10 -6.32 1.46
CA GLY A 9 -9.12 -5.28 1.61
C GLY A 9 -8.57 -3.85 1.54
N LEU A 10 -7.28 -3.63 1.83
CA LEU A 10 -6.64 -2.32 1.75
C LEU A 10 -6.06 -2.03 0.37
N GLU A 11 -5.40 -3.01 -0.27
CA GLU A 11 -4.83 -2.82 -1.60
C GLU A 11 -5.86 -2.89 -2.72
N PHE A 12 -6.88 -3.73 -2.56
CA PHE A 12 -7.89 -3.95 -3.60
C PHE A 12 -8.62 -2.66 -4.01
N PRO A 13 -9.09 -1.80 -3.09
CA PRO A 13 -9.67 -0.51 -3.46
C PRO A 13 -8.68 0.40 -4.19
N ALA A 14 -7.42 0.45 -3.75
CA ALA A 14 -6.40 1.29 -4.39
C ALA A 14 -6.12 0.84 -5.83
N VAL A 15 -6.04 -0.47 -6.06
CA VAL A 15 -5.87 -1.06 -7.40
C VAL A 15 -7.10 -0.78 -8.28
N LEU A 16 -8.31 -0.97 -7.75
CA LEU A 16 -9.54 -0.67 -8.49
C LEU A 16 -9.65 0.82 -8.83
N SER A 17 -9.32 1.71 -7.90
CA SER A 17 -9.28 3.16 -8.14
C SER A 17 -8.23 3.53 -9.19
N LEU A 18 -7.09 2.85 -9.23
CA LEU A 18 -6.07 3.06 -10.26
C LEU A 18 -6.59 2.66 -11.65
N VAL A 19 -7.26 1.51 -11.74
CA VAL A 19 -7.88 1.04 -12.98
C VAL A 19 -9.00 1.98 -13.43
N ASP A 20 -9.86 2.42 -12.51
CA ASP A 20 -10.95 3.37 -12.80
C ASP A 20 -10.38 4.71 -13.28
N CYS A 21 -9.40 5.28 -12.57
CA CYS A 21 -8.76 6.54 -12.96
C CYS A 21 -8.06 6.45 -14.33
N SER A 22 -7.46 5.30 -14.65
CA SER A 22 -6.79 5.09 -15.93
C SER A 22 -7.77 5.03 -17.10
N ASN A 23 -8.97 4.48 -16.89
CA ASN A 23 -9.99 4.32 -17.93
C ASN A 23 -10.93 5.53 -18.06
N ARG A 24 -11.01 6.41 -17.06
CA ARG A 24 -11.86 7.61 -17.13
C ARG A 24 -11.31 8.66 -18.09
N PRO A 25 -12.21 9.36 -18.82
CA PRO A 25 -11.81 10.51 -19.65
C PRO A 25 -11.38 11.68 -18.77
N ASP A 26 -10.46 12.49 -19.30
CA ASP A 26 -9.82 13.57 -18.55
C ASP A 26 -10.82 14.66 -18.12
N SER A 27 -11.95 14.80 -18.83
CA SER A 27 -13.03 15.74 -18.51
C SER A 27 -13.75 15.43 -17.18
N HIS A 28 -13.53 14.25 -16.60
CA HIS A 28 -14.11 13.87 -15.31
C HIS A 28 -13.24 14.33 -14.11
N PHE A 29 -12.05 14.87 -14.37
CA PHE A 29 -11.13 15.38 -13.35
C PHE A 29 -11.20 16.90 -13.31
N LEU A 30 -11.20 17.48 -12.10
CA LEU A 30 -11.35 18.93 -11.92
C LEU A 30 -10.19 19.71 -12.56
N GLY A 31 -8.98 19.16 -12.53
CA GLY A 31 -7.80 19.71 -13.22
C GLY A 31 -7.48 19.02 -14.56
N GLY A 32 -8.42 18.28 -15.14
CA GLY A 32 -8.24 17.61 -16.43
C GLY A 32 -7.14 16.55 -16.42
N ALA A 33 -6.33 16.52 -17.48
CA ALA A 33 -5.30 15.52 -17.69
C ALA A 33 -4.16 15.57 -16.64
N GLU A 34 -3.84 16.76 -16.13
CA GLU A 34 -2.78 16.93 -15.13
C GLU A 34 -3.18 16.33 -13.78
N ASP A 35 -4.41 16.59 -13.35
CA ASP A 35 -4.98 16.06 -12.11
C ASP A 35 -5.11 14.53 -12.17
N LYS A 36 -5.56 13.99 -13.30
CA LYS A 36 -5.53 12.54 -13.54
C LYS A 36 -4.13 11.95 -13.40
N GLY A 37 -3.12 12.59 -13.98
CA GLY A 37 -1.73 12.17 -13.86
C GLY A 37 -1.22 12.17 -12.42
N ALA A 38 -1.59 13.18 -11.63
CA ALA A 38 -1.27 13.27 -10.21
C ALA A 38 -1.94 12.14 -9.41
N TRP A 39 -3.22 11.88 -9.65
CA TRP A 39 -3.97 10.78 -9.01
C TRP A 39 -3.36 9.41 -9.31
N ILE A 40 -3.02 9.13 -10.56
CA ILE A 40 -2.39 7.87 -10.96
C ILE A 40 -1.05 7.68 -10.23
N ARG A 41 -0.19 8.72 -10.19
CA ARG A 41 1.09 8.66 -9.48
C ARG A 41 0.91 8.42 -7.99
N TRP A 42 -0.05 9.11 -7.37
CA TRP A 42 -0.35 8.95 -5.95
C TRP A 42 -0.85 7.53 -5.63
N LEU A 43 -1.74 6.98 -6.47
CA LEU A 43 -2.25 5.62 -6.32
C LEU A 43 -1.15 4.57 -6.46
N VAL A 44 -0.21 4.74 -7.40
CA VAL A 44 0.95 3.86 -7.54
C VAL A 44 1.82 3.89 -6.27
N VAL A 45 2.10 5.07 -5.72
CA VAL A 45 2.86 5.19 -4.47
C VAL A 45 2.12 4.53 -3.31
N ALA A 46 0.80 4.72 -3.20
CA ALA A 46 -0.02 4.11 -2.17
C ALA A 46 0.05 2.57 -2.23
N ILE A 47 -0.14 1.99 -3.41
CA ILE A 47 -0.07 0.53 -3.63
C ILE A 47 1.30 -0.02 -3.23
N LEU A 48 2.40 0.66 -3.59
CA LEU A 48 3.74 0.18 -3.26
C LEU A 48 4.12 0.37 -1.79
N THR A 49 3.51 1.32 -1.09
CA THR A 49 3.83 1.62 0.32
C THR A 49 3.25 0.57 1.28
N VAL A 50 2.07 0.05 0.99
CA VAL A 50 1.39 -0.95 1.83
C VAL A 50 2.22 -2.23 2.06
N PRO A 51 2.75 -2.92 1.04
CA PRO A 51 3.50 -4.17 1.24
C PRO A 51 4.87 -3.89 1.89
N VAL A 52 5.46 -2.71 1.63
CA VAL A 52 6.70 -2.28 2.28
C VAL A 52 6.49 -2.10 3.79
N LEU A 53 5.43 -1.40 4.19
CA LEU A 53 5.10 -1.21 5.61
C LEU A 53 4.75 -2.53 6.30
N LEU A 54 4.01 -3.40 5.63
CA LEU A 54 3.72 -4.74 6.12
C LEU A 54 5.00 -5.56 6.32
N GLY A 55 5.89 -5.60 5.33
CA GLY A 55 7.17 -6.26 5.42
C GLY A 55 8.02 -5.73 6.58
N TYR A 56 8.08 -4.41 6.73
CA TYR A 56 8.82 -3.77 7.82
C TYR A 56 8.23 -4.12 9.19
N GLY A 57 6.90 -4.13 9.33
CA GLY A 57 6.20 -4.55 10.54
C GLY A 57 6.49 -6.02 10.89
N ILE A 58 6.51 -6.91 9.90
CA ILE A 58 6.86 -8.33 10.10
C ILE A 58 8.30 -8.47 10.60
N VAL A 59 9.26 -7.79 9.96
CA VAL A 59 10.68 -7.84 10.33
C VAL A 59 10.89 -7.30 11.75
N LEU A 60 10.30 -6.15 12.08
CA LEU A 60 10.36 -5.59 13.44
C LEU A 60 9.71 -6.52 14.46
N GLY A 61 8.53 -7.05 14.15
CA GLY A 61 7.83 -8.01 15.00
C GLY A 61 8.71 -9.22 15.28
N TYR A 62 9.32 -9.81 14.26
CA TYR A 62 10.24 -10.94 14.41
C TYR A 62 11.46 -10.57 15.26
N TYR A 63 12.08 -9.42 15.01
CA TYR A 63 13.22 -8.96 15.78
C TYR A 63 12.89 -8.84 17.28
N PHE A 64 11.79 -8.17 17.64
CA PHE A 64 11.45 -7.96 19.04
C PHE A 64 10.89 -9.20 19.75
N THR A 65 10.16 -10.05 19.03
CA THR A 65 9.54 -11.25 19.65
C THR A 65 10.47 -12.44 19.70
N VAL A 66 11.36 -12.62 18.72
CA VAL A 66 12.25 -13.77 18.60
C VAL A 66 13.68 -13.38 18.90
N VAL A 67 14.27 -12.47 18.11
CA VAL A 67 15.71 -12.19 18.18
C VAL A 67 16.08 -11.58 19.53
N LYS A 68 15.43 -10.48 19.94
CA LYS A 68 15.73 -9.77 21.18
C LYS A 68 15.51 -10.62 22.43
N ARG A 69 14.52 -11.52 22.41
CA ARG A 69 14.23 -12.41 23.55
C ARG A 69 15.23 -13.55 23.70
N ASN A 70 15.77 -14.05 22.58
CA ASN A 70 16.67 -15.20 22.57
C ASN A 70 18.16 -14.79 22.42
N SER A 71 18.44 -13.51 22.22
CA SER A 71 19.81 -13.01 22.21
C SER A 71 20.29 -12.88 23.65
N PRO A 72 21.41 -13.54 24.05
CA PRO A 72 21.98 -13.33 25.36
C PRO A 72 22.31 -11.84 25.52
N ALA A 73 21.87 -11.24 26.63
CA ALA A 73 22.29 -9.91 27.01
C ALA A 73 23.81 -9.92 27.07
N THR A 74 24.44 -9.22 26.13
CA THR A 74 25.88 -9.02 26.12
C THR A 74 26.25 -8.00 27.17
#